data_AF-A0A5R9BW14-F1
#
_entry.id   AF-A0A5R9BW14-F1
#
_cell.length_a   1.000
_cell.length_b   1.000
_cell.length_c   1.000
_cell.angle_alpha   90.00
_cell.angle_beta   90.00
_cell.angle_gamma   90.00
#
_symmetry.space_group_name_H-M   'P 1'
#
loop_
_entity.id
_entity.type
_entity.pdbx_description
1 polymer ?
#
loop_
_entity_poly.entity_id
_entity_poly.type
_entity_poly.pdbx_seq_one_letter_code
_entity_poly.pdbx_strand_id
1 'polypeptide(L)'
;MSIKQYHEHEQQLLQTINTILTKNISADERAILKNAQEELIRSVYFPSVTGELQGALTPLAVGGHLSKDVADLYKLLLDPQLMDHHLGGGIMMSFGTMFR
;
A
#
# COMPACT_ATOMS: atom_id res chain seq x y z
N MET A 1 16.33 8.52 -14.30
CA MET A 1 15.13 7.86 -13.71
C MET A 1 14.01 7.92 -14.73
N SER A 2 13.59 6.77 -15.24
CA SER A 2 12.57 6.71 -16.30
C SER A 2 11.18 6.52 -15.69
N ILE A 3 10.24 7.35 -16.12
CA ILE A 3 8.82 7.43 -15.73
C ILE A 3 8.09 6.07 -15.73
N LYS A 4 8.64 5.06 -16.42
CA LYS A 4 8.06 3.71 -16.56
C LYS A 4 8.02 2.87 -15.26
N GLN A 5 8.96 3.04 -14.33
CA GLN A 5 9.02 2.19 -13.12
C GLN A 5 7.88 2.49 -12.13
N TYR A 6 7.45 3.75 -12.01
CA TYR A 6 6.39 4.13 -11.06
C TYR A 6 5.04 3.49 -11.37
N HIS A 7 4.74 3.29 -12.66
CA HIS A 7 3.44 2.81 -13.11
C HIS A 7 3.22 1.32 -12.77
N GLU A 8 4.27 0.50 -12.82
CA GLU A 8 4.17 -0.93 -12.47
C GLU A 8 3.93 -1.12 -10.97
N HIS A 9 4.58 -0.30 -10.13
CA HIS A 9 4.41 -0.35 -8.68
C HIS A 9 3.05 0.18 -8.21
N GLU A 10 2.57 1.24 -8.84
CA GLU A 10 1.22 1.78 -8.64
C GLU A 10 0.15 0.71 -8.91
N GLN A 11 0.27 -0.02 -10.03
CA GLN A 11 -0.67 -1.10 -10.34
C GLN A 11 -0.60 -2.28 -9.36
N GLN A 12 0.58 -2.63 -8.86
CA GLN A 12 0.71 -3.71 -7.86
C GLN A 12 0.15 -3.32 -6.49
N LEU A 13 0.38 -2.08 -6.06
CA LEU A 13 -0.24 -1.56 -4.84
C LEU A 13 -1.77 -1.54 -4.99
N LEU A 14 -2.26 -1.10 -6.15
CA LEU A 14 -3.70 -1.08 -6.46
C LEU A 14 -4.30 -2.49 -6.50
N GLN A 15 -3.60 -3.48 -7.06
CA GLN A 15 -4.01 -4.88 -7.01
C GLN A 15 -4.05 -5.40 -5.56
N THR A 16 -3.03 -5.10 -4.77
CA THR A 16 -2.99 -5.52 -3.36
C THR A 16 -4.14 -4.91 -2.58
N ILE A 17 -4.38 -3.60 -2.72
CA ILE A 17 -5.50 -2.90 -2.11
C ILE A 17 -6.83 -3.53 -2.53
N ASN A 18 -7.03 -3.82 -3.81
CA ASN A 18 -8.22 -4.51 -4.30
C ASN A 18 -8.41 -5.89 -3.65
N THR A 19 -7.35 -6.69 -3.56
CA THR A 19 -7.40 -8.00 -2.89
C THR A 19 -7.81 -7.83 -1.44
N ILE A 20 -7.23 -6.89 -0.70
CA ILE A 20 -7.58 -6.64 0.69
C ILE A 20 -9.04 -6.13 0.82
N LEU A 21 -9.49 -5.26 -0.08
CA LEU A 21 -10.88 -4.76 -0.11
C LEU A 21 -11.91 -5.87 -0.32
N THR A 22 -11.54 -6.98 -0.97
CA THR A 22 -12.41 -8.16 -1.11
C THR A 22 -12.46 -9.05 0.15
N LYS A 23 -11.53 -8.86 1.09
CA LYS A 23 -11.52 -9.58 2.37
C LYS A 23 -12.41 -8.89 3.41
N ASN A 24 -12.62 -9.60 4.53
CA ASN A 24 -13.39 -9.07 5.66
C ASN A 24 -12.50 -8.14 6.50
N ILE A 25 -12.53 -6.85 6.16
CA ILE A 25 -11.82 -5.77 6.85
C ILE A 25 -12.82 -4.81 7.52
N SER A 26 -12.36 -4.02 8.49
CA SER A 26 -13.19 -3.01 9.15
C SER A 26 -13.65 -1.91 8.17
N ALA A 27 -14.76 -1.24 8.51
CA ALA A 27 -15.26 -0.09 7.75
C ALA A 27 -14.23 1.05 7.68
N ASP A 28 -13.48 1.27 8.76
CA ASP A 28 -12.44 2.31 8.83
C ASP A 28 -11.27 1.98 7.91
N GLU A 29 -10.81 0.73 7.92
CA GLU A 29 -9.75 0.25 7.03
C GLU A 29 -10.17 0.33 5.56
N ARG A 30 -11.41 -0.08 5.28
CA ARG A 30 -12.00 -0.02 3.95
C ARG A 30 -12.07 1.41 3.45
N ALA A 31 -12.42 2.39 4.29
CA ALA A 31 -12.45 3.79 3.91
C ALA A 31 -11.06 4.31 3.53
N ILE A 32 -10.03 3.97 4.32
CA ILE A 32 -8.64 4.38 4.07
C ILE A 32 -8.11 3.74 2.77
N LEU A 33 -8.29 2.43 2.62
CA LEU A 33 -7.85 1.69 1.43
C LEU A 33 -8.56 2.18 0.15
N LYS A 34 -9.83 2.52 0.25
CA LYS A 34 -10.59 3.06 -0.88
C LYS A 34 -10.12 4.47 -1.26
N ASN A 35 -9.79 5.32 -0.28
CA ASN A 35 -9.26 6.65 -0.57
C ASN A 35 -7.93 6.55 -1.34
N ALA A 36 -7.01 5.71 -0.87
CA ALA A 36 -5.75 5.51 -1.58
C ALA A 36 -5.92 4.81 -2.94
N GLN A 37 -6.89 3.90 -3.09
CA GLN A 37 -7.24 3.38 -4.41
C GLN A 37 -7.63 4.51 -5.37
N GLU A 38 -8.47 5.45 -4.94
CA GLU A 38 -8.89 6.58 -5.76
C GLU A 38 -7.72 7.53 -6.07
N GLU A 39 -6.80 7.74 -5.14
CA GLU A 39 -5.59 8.54 -5.35
C GLU A 39 -4.59 7.88 -6.33
N LEU A 40 -4.42 6.55 -6.25
CA LEU A 40 -3.66 5.79 -7.25
C LEU A 40 -4.33 5.86 -8.63
N ILE A 41 -5.66 5.79 -8.71
CA ILE A 41 -6.37 5.95 -10.00
C ILE A 41 -6.17 7.35 -10.58
N ARG A 42 -6.05 8.37 -9.72
CA ARG A 42 -5.77 9.76 -10.12
C ARG A 42 -4.31 9.99 -10.52
N SER A 43 -3.45 8.97 -10.49
CA SER A 43 -1.99 9.08 -10.69
C SER A 43 -1.34 10.15 -9.84
N VAL A 44 -1.83 10.27 -8.60
CA VAL A 44 -1.13 11.06 -7.58
C VAL A 44 0.21 10.39 -7.30
N TYR A 45 1.26 11.20 -7.16
CA TYR A 45 2.64 10.75 -6.97
C TYR A 45 2.72 9.63 -5.90
N PHE A 46 3.23 8.46 -6.28
CA PHE A 46 3.25 7.25 -5.44
C PHE A 46 3.80 7.46 -4.02
N PRO A 47 4.88 8.23 -3.80
CA PRO A 47 5.34 8.61 -2.46
C PRO A 47 4.33 9.40 -1.62
N SER A 48 3.49 10.24 -2.25
CA SER A 48 2.44 10.97 -1.53
C SER A 48 1.36 10.02 -1.06
N VAL A 49 0.88 9.14 -1.93
CA VAL A 49 -0.19 8.17 -1.59
C VAL A 49 0.27 7.21 -0.50
N THR A 50 1.50 6.71 -0.58
CA THR A 50 2.07 5.82 0.44
C THR A 50 2.26 6.53 1.79
N GLY A 51 2.67 7.81 1.78
CA GLY A 51 2.76 8.63 3.00
C GLY A 51 1.39 8.92 3.62
N GLU A 52 0.38 9.25 2.82
CA GLU A 52 -0.99 9.45 3.29
C GLU A 52 -1.60 8.15 3.84
N LEU A 53 -1.40 7.03 3.14
CA LEU A 53 -1.85 5.72 3.60
C LEU A 53 -1.17 5.34 4.93
N GLN A 54 0.14 5.57 5.04
CA GLN A 54 0.87 5.32 6.28
C GLN A 54 0.33 6.20 7.42
N GLY A 55 0.11 7.49 7.17
CA GLY A 55 -0.46 8.41 8.15
C GLY A 55 -1.85 8.00 8.62
N ALA A 56 -2.69 7.49 7.72
CA ALA A 56 -4.04 7.02 8.02
C ALA A 56 -4.06 5.65 8.74
N LEU A 57 -3.16 4.73 8.37
CA LEU A 57 -3.07 3.41 8.98
C LEU A 57 -2.33 3.40 10.32
N THR A 58 -1.41 4.34 10.56
CA THR A 58 -0.66 4.45 11.82
C THR A 58 -1.55 4.51 13.07
N PRO A 59 -2.57 5.40 13.17
CA PRO A 59 -3.43 5.44 14.35
C PRO A 59 -4.22 4.14 14.54
N LEU A 60 -4.63 3.47 13.46
CA LEU A 60 -5.30 2.16 13.54
C LEU A 60 -4.34 1.04 13.98
N ALA A 61 -3.08 1.09 13.52
CA ALA A 61 -2.02 0.17 13.91
C ALA A 61 -1.71 0.28 15.40
N VAL A 62 -1.52 1.52 15.88
CA VAL A 62 -1.27 1.83 17.29
C VAL A 62 -2.46 1.42 18.16
N GLY A 63 -3.69 1.60 17.66
CA GLY A 63 -4.90 1.15 18.32
C GLY A 63 -5.13 -0.36 18.28
N GLY A 64 -4.33 -1.14 17.54
CA GLY A 64 -4.51 -2.59 17.39
C GLY A 64 -5.77 -2.99 16.62
N HIS A 65 -6.35 -2.06 15.84
CA HIS A 65 -7.58 -2.27 15.07
C HIS A 65 -7.32 -2.75 13.64
N LEU A 66 -6.06 -3.02 13.28
CA LEU A 66 -5.71 -3.50 11.95
C LEU A 66 -5.97 -4.99 11.79
N SER A 67 -6.70 -5.31 10.74
CA SER A 67 -6.79 -6.63 10.14
C SER A 67 -5.40 -7.11 9.73
N LYS A 68 -5.17 -8.41 9.82
CA LYS A 68 -3.87 -9.02 9.53
C LYS A 68 -3.33 -8.61 8.15
N ASP A 69 -4.18 -8.62 7.13
CA ASP A 69 -3.81 -8.23 5.77
C ASP A 69 -3.43 -6.74 5.64
N VAL A 70 -4.13 -5.86 6.36
CA VAL A 70 -3.86 -4.42 6.36
C VAL A 70 -2.60 -4.10 7.17
N ALA A 71 -2.38 -4.83 8.27
CA ALA A 71 -1.15 -4.75 9.05
C ALA A 71 0.08 -5.20 8.24
N ASP A 72 -0.05 -6.26 7.45
CA ASP A 72 1.04 -6.72 6.58
C ASP A 72 1.31 -5.71 5.44
N LEU A 73 0.27 -5.06 4.90
CA LEU A 73 0.43 -3.96 3.93
C LEU A 73 1.15 -2.76 4.58
N TYR A 74 0.74 -2.38 5.79
CA TYR A 74 1.34 -1.28 6.55
C TYR A 74 2.82 -1.51 6.86
N LYS A 75 3.20 -2.73 7.27
CA LYS A 75 4.61 -3.10 7.47
C LYS A 75 5.42 -2.97 6.19
N LEU A 76 4.83 -3.36 5.06
CA LEU A 76 5.49 -3.27 3.77
C LEU A 76 5.74 -1.80 3.39
N LEU A 77 4.78 -0.91 3.67
CA LEU A 77 4.92 0.54 3.48
C LEU A 77 5.96 1.18 4.41
N LEU A 78 6.13 0.64 5.61
CA LEU A 78 7.14 1.05 6.58
C LEU A 78 8.54 0.56 6.26
N ASP A 79 8.69 -0.44 5.37
CA ASP A 79 9.99 -1.01 5.07
C ASP A 79 10.88 0.08 4.43
N PRO A 80 12.02 0.44 5.04
CA PRO A 80 12.91 1.45 4.48
C PRO A 80 13.48 1.02 3.11
N GLN A 81 13.43 -0.27 2.75
CA GLN A 81 13.73 -0.73 1.38
C GLN A 81 12.75 -0.18 0.34
N LEU A 82 11.59 0.32 0.77
CA LEU A 82 10.62 1.03 -0.05
C LEU A 82 11.05 2.48 -0.36
N MET A 83 11.93 3.07 0.45
CA MET A 83 12.38 4.47 0.30
C MET A 83 13.86 4.60 -0.10
N ASP A 84 14.75 3.70 0.35
CA ASP A 84 16.20 3.96 0.37
C ASP A 84 16.98 3.36 -0.82
N HIS A 85 16.48 2.30 -1.46
CA HIS A 85 17.20 1.66 -2.56
C HIS A 85 16.26 1.33 -3.70
N HIS A 86 16.43 2.05 -4.81
CA HIS A 86 15.98 1.70 -6.16
C HIS A 86 14.83 0.69 -6.19
N LEU A 87 13.60 1.21 -6.26
CA LEU A 87 12.36 0.50 -6.60
C LEU A 87 12.52 -0.24 -7.95
N GLY A 88 13.21 -1.38 -7.92
CA GLY A 88 13.65 -2.08 -9.14
C GLY A 88 13.78 -3.60 -8.97
N GLY A 89 13.47 -4.15 -7.78
CA GLY A 89 13.50 -5.62 -7.60
C GLY A 89 12.88 -6.17 -6.31
N GLY A 90 12.99 -5.49 -5.16
CA GLY A 90 12.57 -6.06 -3.86
C GLY A 90 11.06 -5.94 -3.56
N ILE A 91 10.46 -4.83 -3.97
CA ILE A 91 9.02 -4.51 -3.77
C ILE A 91 8.14 -5.54 -4.49
N MET A 92 8.53 -5.89 -5.72
CA MET A 92 7.77 -6.73 -6.64
C MET A 92 7.62 -8.16 -6.12
N MET A 93 8.61 -8.64 -5.38
CA MET A 93 8.56 -9.95 -4.73
C MET A 93 7.78 -9.90 -3.40
N SER A 94 7.83 -8.78 -2.68
CA SER A 94 7.22 -8.67 -1.35
C SER A 94 5.69 -8.57 -1.41
N PHE A 95 5.13 -7.68 -2.24
CA PHE A 95 3.67 -7.55 -2.39
C PHE A 95 3.05 -8.76 -3.08
N GLY A 96 3.66 -9.22 -4.18
CA GLY A 96 3.15 -10.33 -4.98
C GLY A 96 3.23 -11.69 -4.28
N THR A 97 4.12 -11.89 -3.31
CA THR A 97 4.25 -13.17 -2.58
C THR A 97 3.48 -13.16 -1.26
N MET A 98 3.34 -12.02 -0.58
CA MET A 98 2.57 -11.94 0.68
C MET A 98 1.06 -12.05 0.47
N PHE A 99 0.53 -11.53 -0.64
CA PHE A 99 -0.91 -11.41 -0.87
C PHE A 99 -1.45 -12.32 -1.98
N ARG A 100 -0.68 -13.33 -2.39
CA ARG A 100 -1.06 -14.36 -3.37
C ARG A 100 -1.78 -15.54 -2.75
#